data_AF-A0A960ZNL3-F1
#
_entry.id   AF-A0A960ZNL3-F1
#
_cell.length_a   1.000
_cell.length_b   1.000
_cell.length_c   1.000
_cell.angle_alpha   90.00
_cell.angle_beta   90.00
_cell.angle_gamma   90.00
#
_symmetry.space_group_name_H-M   'P 1'
#
loop_
_entity.id
_entity.type
_entity.pdbx_description
1 polymer ?
#
loop_
_entity_poly.entity_id
_entity_poly.type
_entity_poly.pdbx_seq_one_letter_code
_entity_poly.pdbx_strand_id
1 'polypeptide(L)'
;MKRFFLLLIVTSFFGALEGGELEVVSRPPGGGEANNRSDNYVRVSRDGRFVVFYSTATNLVTGDTNGRGDLFVADRVAGTITLVSVSTDEIQHVNSVGRFDLSGNGRFVAFECTDDSLVSGDSNGEIDILLRDLQEGTTERVSVRTDGMQANGSSAYPSISYDGRYVAFQSDATNLVNSDGNAATDVFVRDRLSGITTLESVRSGTLEGNGRSYEPSLSDDGGVIAFSSDATDLVTGDTNSTTDVFVRNRLSGSIVKASVDSNGTPSAGGSLMPELSGNGRVVAFLAVADDLVASDTNGFLDVVVRDLDAGVTELASIGTSGELNATFTLMLSSISDDGRFVGFQTSTALDPEDMGSAQDVFIRDRRRGTTTRFSVASDGSDANGLSEGLVLSGDGRTGVFLSQASNLAPPDFNGFKDVFAGNTPYHAEVAARAALLKKIKALKKKAKLLKKKGKSAAAARFLRKAKLLTRQLAA
;
A
#
# COMPACT_ATOMS: atom_id res chain seq x y z
N MET A 1 -22.48 -35.04 5.42
CA MET A 1 -21.76 -35.44 4.19
C MET A 1 -22.24 -34.77 2.90
N LYS A 2 -23.54 -34.57 2.63
CA LYS A 2 -24.00 -33.90 1.37
C LYS A 2 -23.91 -32.35 1.32
N ARG A 3 -23.57 -31.67 2.43
CA ARG A 3 -23.32 -30.21 2.46
C ARG A 3 -21.85 -29.83 2.23
N PHE A 4 -20.91 -30.75 2.45
CA PHE A 4 -19.48 -30.50 2.25
C PHE A 4 -19.05 -30.63 0.77
N PHE A 5 -19.75 -31.48 0.00
CA PHE A 5 -19.50 -31.66 -1.43
C PHE A 5 -20.03 -30.51 -2.31
N LEU A 6 -20.85 -29.60 -1.76
CA LEU A 6 -21.35 -28.44 -2.49
C LEU A 6 -20.38 -27.26 -2.43
N LEU A 7 -19.50 -27.20 -1.42
CA LEU A 7 -18.50 -26.14 -1.29
C LEU A 7 -17.33 -26.34 -2.28
N LEU A 8 -16.88 -27.59 -2.50
CA LEU A 8 -15.82 -27.92 -3.47
C LEU A 8 -16.21 -27.72 -4.95
N ILE A 9 -17.51 -27.70 -5.28
CA ILE A 9 -17.99 -27.48 -6.65
C ILE A 9 -18.17 -25.98 -6.95
N VAL A 10 -18.19 -25.13 -5.93
CA VAL A 10 -18.26 -23.68 -6.12
C VAL A 10 -16.87 -23.11 -6.39
N THR A 11 -15.82 -23.56 -5.71
CA THR A 11 -14.45 -23.06 -5.91
C THR A 11 -13.86 -23.43 -7.28
N SER A 12 -14.11 -24.64 -7.78
CA SER A 12 -13.57 -25.10 -9.08
C SER A 12 -14.22 -24.49 -10.34
N PHE A 13 -15.26 -23.65 -10.21
CA PHE A 13 -15.88 -22.95 -11.35
C PHE A 13 -15.72 -21.43 -11.31
N PHE A 14 -15.03 -20.89 -10.30
CA PHE A 14 -14.59 -19.49 -10.28
C PHE A 14 -13.29 -19.26 -11.07
N GLY A 15 -12.54 -20.32 -11.40
CA GLY A 15 -11.28 -20.26 -12.17
C GLY A 15 -11.36 -19.78 -13.62
N ALA A 16 -12.42 -19.07 -14.02
CA ALA A 16 -12.54 -18.41 -15.32
C ALA A 16 -13.64 -17.32 -15.32
N LEU A 17 -13.77 -16.55 -14.23
CA LEU A 17 -14.51 -15.29 -14.25
C LEU A 17 -13.47 -14.17 -14.36
N GLU A 18 -13.53 -13.41 -15.48
CA GLU A 18 -12.68 -12.28 -15.92
C GLU A 18 -12.53 -11.14 -14.86
N GLY A 19 -12.13 -11.44 -13.62
CA GLY A 19 -12.24 -10.50 -12.50
C GLY A 19 -11.10 -10.50 -11.51
N GLY A 20 -10.13 -11.43 -11.59
CA GLY A 20 -9.01 -11.50 -10.65
C GLY A 20 -7.72 -12.06 -11.28
N GLU A 21 -7.52 -11.85 -12.58
CA GLU A 21 -6.21 -12.13 -13.18
C GLU A 21 -5.23 -11.06 -12.73
N LEU A 22 -4.06 -11.50 -12.27
CA LEU A 22 -2.94 -10.61 -12.06
C LEU A 22 -2.40 -10.16 -13.43
N GLU A 23 -1.72 -9.03 -13.43
CA GLU A 23 -0.94 -8.55 -14.56
C GLU A 23 0.47 -8.19 -14.10
N VAL A 24 1.45 -8.33 -14.98
CA VAL A 24 2.81 -7.83 -14.75
C VAL A 24 2.86 -6.36 -15.11
N VAL A 25 3.08 -5.52 -14.11
CA VAL A 25 3.17 -4.06 -14.20
C VAL A 25 4.56 -3.62 -14.69
N SER A 26 5.62 -4.31 -14.26
CA SER A 26 7.01 -4.10 -14.69
C SER A 26 7.27 -4.62 -16.11
N ARG A 27 6.32 -4.45 -17.02
CA ARG A 27 6.39 -4.98 -18.39
C ARG A 27 6.80 -3.89 -19.39
N PRO A 28 7.86 -4.10 -20.19
CA PRO A 28 8.25 -3.16 -21.22
C PRO A 28 7.10 -2.83 -22.20
N PRO A 29 6.94 -1.57 -22.64
CA PRO A 29 5.87 -1.14 -23.57
C PRO A 29 5.85 -1.87 -24.92
N GLY A 30 6.95 -2.52 -25.32
CA GLY A 30 7.05 -3.37 -26.52
C GLY A 30 6.62 -4.84 -26.31
N GLY A 31 6.21 -5.21 -25.10
CA GLY A 31 6.03 -6.60 -24.68
C GLY A 31 7.35 -7.26 -24.28
N GLY A 32 7.30 -8.57 -24.01
CA GLY A 32 8.39 -9.30 -23.35
C GLY A 32 8.42 -9.06 -21.84
N GLU A 33 9.52 -9.48 -21.22
CA GLU A 33 9.78 -9.39 -19.78
C GLU A 33 10.86 -8.33 -19.50
N ALA A 34 10.86 -7.80 -18.28
CA ALA A 34 11.99 -7.02 -17.77
C ALA A 34 13.27 -7.88 -17.81
N ASN A 35 14.40 -7.26 -18.13
CA ASN A 35 15.69 -7.97 -18.22
C ASN A 35 16.44 -8.05 -16.88
N ASN A 36 15.84 -7.55 -15.79
CA ASN A 36 16.39 -7.57 -14.45
C ASN A 36 15.26 -7.35 -13.42
N ARG A 37 15.58 -7.45 -12.13
CA ARG A 37 14.60 -7.39 -11.03
C ARG A 37 14.04 -5.99 -10.76
N SER A 38 12.78 -5.99 -10.36
CA SER A 38 12.13 -4.96 -9.53
C SER A 38 12.24 -5.37 -8.06
N ASP A 39 12.49 -4.43 -7.15
CA ASP A 39 12.75 -4.76 -5.74
C ASP A 39 12.38 -3.59 -4.79
N ASN A 40 12.68 -3.75 -3.50
CA ASN A 40 12.47 -2.78 -2.42
C ASN A 40 11.00 -2.55 -2.06
N TYR A 41 10.31 -1.69 -2.81
CA TYR A 41 8.96 -1.23 -2.49
C TYR A 41 8.17 -0.95 -3.77
N VAL A 42 6.85 -0.89 -3.63
CA VAL A 42 5.91 -0.43 -4.66
C VAL A 42 4.90 0.50 -4.00
N ARG A 43 4.32 1.42 -4.78
CA ARG A 43 3.18 2.25 -4.35
C ARG A 43 2.20 2.40 -5.50
N VAL A 44 0.93 2.63 -5.17
CA VAL A 44 -0.15 2.67 -6.15
C VAL A 44 -1.06 3.87 -5.90
N SER A 45 -1.54 4.52 -6.97
CA SER A 45 -2.49 5.62 -6.87
C SER A 45 -3.83 5.14 -6.30
N ARG A 46 -4.64 6.08 -5.82
CA ARG A 46 -5.90 5.80 -5.13
C ARG A 46 -6.91 5.02 -5.97
N ASP A 47 -6.92 5.27 -7.28
CA ASP A 47 -7.76 4.59 -8.27
C ASP A 47 -7.14 3.30 -8.81
N GLY A 48 -5.94 2.94 -8.35
CA GLY A 48 -5.19 1.79 -8.81
C GLY A 48 -4.46 1.99 -10.13
N ARG A 49 -4.61 3.12 -10.83
CA ARG A 49 -4.13 3.27 -12.22
C ARG A 49 -2.61 3.37 -12.34
N PHE A 50 -1.98 4.17 -11.50
CA PHE A 50 -0.56 4.44 -11.56
C PHE A 50 0.16 3.64 -10.48
N VAL A 51 1.28 3.00 -10.85
CA VAL A 51 2.13 2.26 -9.93
C VAL A 51 3.53 2.79 -10.04
N VAL A 52 4.10 3.27 -8.93
CA VAL A 52 5.53 3.58 -8.86
C VAL A 52 6.28 2.41 -8.25
N PHE A 53 7.42 2.08 -8.83
CA PHE A 53 8.26 0.97 -8.41
C PHE A 53 9.73 1.24 -8.74
N TYR A 54 10.61 0.58 -8.00
CA TYR A 54 12.04 0.57 -8.28
C TYR A 54 12.40 -0.64 -9.13
N SER A 55 13.26 -0.45 -10.14
CA SER A 55 13.78 -1.56 -10.94
C SER A 55 15.20 -1.31 -11.42
N THR A 56 15.96 -2.39 -11.54
CA THR A 56 17.31 -2.41 -12.15
C THR A 56 17.30 -2.85 -13.62
N ALA A 57 16.10 -2.97 -14.20
CA ALA A 57 15.91 -3.40 -15.57
C ALA A 57 16.12 -2.22 -16.53
N THR A 58 17.01 -2.40 -17.51
CA THR A 58 17.40 -1.36 -18.47
C THR A 58 16.52 -1.31 -19.71
N ASN A 59 15.49 -2.16 -19.77
CA ASN A 59 14.60 -2.29 -20.93
C ASN A 59 13.15 -1.86 -20.65
N LEU A 60 12.87 -1.23 -19.51
CA LEU A 60 11.53 -0.76 -19.16
C LEU A 60 11.11 0.48 -19.94
N VAL A 61 12.06 1.36 -20.29
CA VAL A 61 11.82 2.58 -21.05
C VAL A 61 13.03 2.93 -21.90
N THR A 62 12.82 3.41 -23.13
CA THR A 62 13.90 3.70 -24.10
C THR A 62 14.80 4.88 -23.71
N GLY A 63 14.49 5.58 -22.62
CA GLY A 63 15.28 6.67 -22.08
C GLY A 63 16.27 6.24 -21.01
N ASP A 64 16.09 5.09 -20.36
CA ASP A 64 16.98 4.59 -19.31
C ASP A 64 18.32 4.13 -19.91
N THR A 65 19.41 4.81 -19.54
CA THR A 65 20.73 4.65 -20.17
C THR A 65 21.89 4.60 -19.20
N ASN A 66 21.64 4.82 -17.90
CA ASN A 66 22.69 4.89 -16.88
C ASN A 66 23.15 3.49 -16.40
N GLY A 67 22.37 2.43 -16.69
CA GLY A 67 22.64 1.06 -16.24
C GLY A 67 22.50 0.86 -14.73
N ARG A 68 21.77 1.73 -14.05
CA ARG A 68 21.51 1.70 -12.60
C ARG A 68 20.06 1.30 -12.33
N GLY A 69 19.74 1.21 -11.04
CA GLY A 69 18.35 1.06 -10.63
C GLY A 69 17.68 2.40 -10.48
N ASP A 70 16.45 2.49 -10.99
CA ASP A 70 15.71 3.73 -11.14
C ASP A 70 14.26 3.57 -10.68
N LEU A 71 13.59 4.71 -10.47
CA LEU A 71 12.16 4.77 -10.20
C LEU A 71 11.39 4.89 -11.50
N PHE A 72 10.34 4.09 -11.61
CA PHE A 72 9.45 4.06 -12.76
C PHE A 72 8.02 4.23 -12.31
N VAL A 73 7.20 4.93 -13.11
CA VAL A 73 5.75 4.94 -12.97
C VAL A 73 5.13 4.23 -14.17
N ALA A 74 4.42 3.15 -13.91
CA ALA A 74 3.56 2.49 -14.87
C ALA A 74 2.15 3.08 -14.83
N ASP A 75 1.63 3.50 -15.98
CA ASP A 75 0.20 3.75 -16.18
C ASP A 75 -0.43 2.46 -16.70
N ARG A 76 -1.14 1.75 -15.82
CA ARG A 76 -1.76 0.45 -16.13
C ARG A 76 -2.86 0.54 -17.19
N VAL A 77 -3.47 1.72 -17.35
CA VAL A 77 -4.54 1.93 -18.34
C VAL A 77 -3.96 2.28 -19.71
N ALA A 78 -2.92 3.11 -19.75
CA ALA A 78 -2.25 3.48 -20.99
C ALA A 78 -1.25 2.42 -21.49
N GLY A 79 -0.76 1.55 -20.59
CA GLY A 79 0.28 0.57 -20.89
C GLY A 79 1.66 1.21 -21.09
N THR A 80 1.93 2.32 -20.41
CA THR A 80 3.18 3.09 -20.56
C THR A 80 3.98 3.08 -19.27
N ILE A 81 5.31 3.09 -19.39
CA ILE A 81 6.24 3.26 -18.27
C ILE A 81 7.03 4.56 -18.46
N THR A 82 7.11 5.36 -17.41
CA THR A 82 7.84 6.63 -17.36
C THR A 82 8.97 6.55 -16.35
N LEU A 83 10.17 7.00 -16.71
CA LEU A 83 11.29 7.16 -15.78
C LEU A 83 11.06 8.37 -14.88
N VAL A 84 11.23 8.21 -13.57
CA VAL A 84 10.90 9.23 -12.56
C VAL A 84 12.14 9.89 -11.96
N SER A 85 13.19 9.10 -11.72
CA SER A 85 14.43 9.51 -11.05
C SER A 85 15.37 10.32 -11.95
N VAL A 86 14.86 11.43 -12.48
CA VAL A 86 15.54 12.34 -13.40
C VAL A 86 15.39 13.79 -12.96
N SER A 87 16.32 14.64 -13.42
CA SER A 87 16.24 16.09 -13.21
C SER A 87 15.14 16.71 -14.09
N THR A 88 14.86 18.01 -13.90
CA THR A 88 13.95 18.77 -14.78
C THR A 88 14.40 18.78 -16.24
N ASP A 89 15.71 18.64 -16.50
CA ASP A 89 16.28 18.54 -17.85
C ASP A 89 16.37 17.08 -18.34
N GLU A 90 15.63 16.16 -17.70
CA GLU A 90 15.58 14.71 -18.01
C GLU A 90 16.92 13.97 -17.85
N ILE A 91 17.82 14.49 -17.02
CA ILE A 91 19.14 13.86 -16.84
C ILE A 91 19.09 12.83 -15.71
N GLN A 92 19.62 11.64 -16.00
CA GLN A 92 19.78 10.53 -15.06
C GLN A 92 21.08 10.67 -14.27
N HIS A 93 20.98 10.79 -12.95
CA HIS A 93 22.17 10.86 -12.12
C HIS A 93 22.08 10.15 -10.77
N VAL A 94 20.98 9.48 -10.44
CA VAL A 94 20.85 8.85 -9.13
C VAL A 94 21.79 7.65 -8.99
N ASN A 95 22.61 7.66 -7.92
CA ASN A 95 23.42 6.51 -7.56
C ASN A 95 22.57 5.37 -6.98
N SER A 96 21.57 5.73 -6.18
CA SER A 96 20.51 4.88 -5.64
C SER A 96 19.31 5.74 -5.24
N VAL A 97 18.13 5.15 -5.28
CA VAL A 97 16.89 5.70 -4.72
C VAL A 97 16.50 4.88 -3.49
N GLY A 98 16.10 5.56 -2.43
CA GLY A 98 15.68 4.94 -1.17
C GLY A 98 14.17 4.73 -1.12
N ARG A 99 13.50 5.22 -0.06
CA ARG A 99 12.02 5.23 0.00
C ARG A 99 11.42 6.22 -0.98
N PHE A 100 10.19 5.93 -1.40
CA PHE A 100 9.39 6.78 -2.25
C PHE A 100 7.90 6.60 -1.97
N ASP A 101 7.11 7.60 -2.37
CA ASP A 101 5.67 7.62 -2.25
C ASP A 101 4.99 8.29 -3.45
N LEU A 102 3.76 7.89 -3.76
CA LEU A 102 3.00 8.36 -4.91
C LEU A 102 1.74 9.08 -4.42
N SER A 103 1.54 10.31 -4.89
CA SER A 103 0.30 11.04 -4.62
C SER A 103 -0.92 10.25 -5.10
N GLY A 104 -2.02 10.30 -4.35
CA GLY A 104 -3.21 9.51 -4.66
C GLY A 104 -3.85 9.81 -6.02
N ASN A 105 -3.62 11.00 -6.61
CA ASN A 105 -4.02 11.33 -7.98
C ASN A 105 -3.07 10.81 -9.07
N GLY A 106 -1.93 10.20 -8.69
CA GLY A 106 -0.93 9.61 -9.58
C GLY A 106 -0.01 10.61 -10.28
N ARG A 107 -0.01 11.90 -9.91
CA ARG A 107 0.77 12.95 -10.60
C ARG A 107 2.17 13.16 -10.02
N PHE A 108 2.32 13.08 -8.71
CA PHE A 108 3.55 13.42 -8.01
C PHE A 108 4.18 12.20 -7.36
N VAL A 109 5.51 12.07 -7.51
CA VAL A 109 6.31 11.07 -6.78
C VAL A 109 7.29 11.79 -5.88
N ALA A 110 7.20 11.56 -4.58
CA ALA A 110 8.20 11.99 -3.62
C ALA A 110 9.19 10.84 -3.37
N PHE A 111 10.49 11.12 -3.36
CA PHE A 111 11.51 10.08 -3.22
C PHE A 111 12.80 10.58 -2.57
N GLU A 112 13.48 9.68 -1.90
CA GLU A 112 14.83 9.90 -1.37
C GLU A 112 15.84 9.92 -2.52
N CYS A 113 16.59 11.02 -2.61
CA CYS A 113 17.72 11.17 -3.49
C CYS A 113 19.02 11.13 -2.67
N THR A 114 19.87 10.15 -2.96
CA THR A 114 21.16 9.95 -2.26
C THR A 114 22.33 10.72 -2.89
N ASP A 115 22.03 11.60 -3.85
CA ASP A 115 23.02 12.32 -4.64
C ASP A 115 22.56 13.76 -4.88
N ASP A 116 23.49 14.65 -5.18
CA ASP A 116 23.28 16.10 -5.29
C ASP A 116 22.90 16.55 -6.73
N SER A 117 22.53 15.58 -7.57
CA SER A 117 22.64 15.72 -9.02
C SER A 117 21.32 15.96 -9.77
N LEU A 118 20.17 15.71 -9.12
CA LEU A 118 18.85 15.86 -9.76
C LEU A 118 18.26 17.27 -9.66
N VAL A 119 18.75 18.10 -8.74
CA VAL A 119 18.28 19.48 -8.55
C VAL A 119 19.47 20.43 -8.54
N SER A 120 19.41 21.46 -9.39
CA SER A 120 20.47 22.47 -9.48
C SER A 120 20.69 23.18 -8.14
N GLY A 121 21.95 23.36 -7.75
CA GLY A 121 22.30 24.07 -6.52
C GLY A 121 22.15 23.21 -5.26
N ASP A 122 21.97 21.90 -5.41
CA ASP A 122 22.35 20.99 -4.34
C ASP A 122 23.84 21.09 -4.04
N SER A 123 24.19 21.22 -2.77
CA SER A 123 25.58 21.38 -2.34
C SER A 123 25.84 20.83 -0.93
N ASN A 124 24.85 20.20 -0.29
CA ASN A 124 24.97 19.72 1.08
C ASN A 124 25.57 18.31 1.16
N GLY A 125 25.45 17.50 0.10
CA GLY A 125 25.89 16.10 0.09
C GLY A 125 25.08 15.20 1.03
N GLU A 126 23.89 15.64 1.44
CA GLU A 126 22.99 14.91 2.32
C GLU A 126 21.89 14.20 1.51
N ILE A 127 21.25 13.19 2.10
CA ILE A 127 20.07 12.59 1.47
C ILE A 127 18.92 13.60 1.52
N ASP A 128 18.31 13.88 0.38
CA ASP A 128 17.21 14.82 0.26
C ASP A 128 15.90 14.15 -0.17
N ILE A 129 14.78 14.74 0.21
CA ILE A 129 13.48 14.39 -0.37
C ILE A 129 13.25 15.27 -1.59
N LEU A 130 13.19 14.62 -2.75
CA LEU A 130 12.81 15.26 -4.00
C LEU A 130 11.36 14.93 -4.35
N LEU A 131 10.77 15.75 -5.20
CA LEU A 131 9.45 15.50 -5.76
C LEU A 131 9.47 15.72 -7.27
N ARG A 132 9.02 14.71 -8.00
CA ARG A 132 8.82 14.72 -9.44
C ARG A 132 7.35 14.99 -9.76
N ASP A 133 7.09 16.02 -10.56
CA ASP A 133 5.79 16.25 -11.19
C ASP A 133 5.77 15.56 -12.56
N LEU A 134 5.00 14.47 -12.68
CA LEU A 134 4.91 13.68 -13.91
C LEU A 134 4.13 14.39 -15.02
N GLN A 135 3.35 15.42 -14.70
CA GLN A 135 2.60 16.19 -15.68
C GLN A 135 3.45 17.31 -16.28
N GLU A 136 4.20 18.03 -15.44
CA GLU A 136 5.02 19.17 -15.88
C GLU A 136 6.47 18.78 -16.22
N GLY A 137 6.92 17.58 -15.83
CA GLY A 137 8.29 17.12 -16.08
C GLY A 137 9.34 17.81 -15.21
N THR A 138 8.95 18.32 -14.04
CA THR A 138 9.85 19.08 -13.15
C THR A 138 10.22 18.29 -11.91
N THR A 139 11.46 18.44 -11.45
CA THR A 139 11.97 17.88 -10.20
C THR A 139 12.40 19.00 -9.25
N GLU A 140 11.92 18.95 -8.01
CA GLU A 140 12.24 19.95 -6.98
C GLU A 140 12.64 19.30 -5.64
N ARG A 141 13.44 20.01 -4.83
CA ARG A 141 13.76 19.60 -3.45
C ARG A 141 12.65 20.05 -2.50
N VAL A 142 12.16 19.11 -1.70
CA VAL A 142 11.08 19.31 -0.72
C VAL A 142 11.61 19.41 0.71
N SER A 143 12.73 18.74 1.02
CA SER A 143 13.47 18.81 2.29
C SER A 143 14.21 20.14 2.46
N VAL A 144 13.46 21.24 2.46
CA VAL A 144 13.98 22.60 2.61
C VAL A 144 13.25 23.34 3.73
N ARG A 145 13.93 24.34 4.30
CA ARG A 145 13.33 25.29 5.22
C ARG A 145 12.29 26.17 4.51
N THR A 146 11.44 26.85 5.28
CA THR A 146 10.43 27.80 4.76
C THR A 146 10.99 28.87 3.83
N ASP A 147 12.24 29.31 4.01
CA ASP A 147 12.91 30.29 3.14
C ASP A 147 13.72 29.64 1.99
N GLY A 148 13.61 28.32 1.81
CA GLY A 148 14.25 27.57 0.73
C GLY A 148 15.68 27.10 1.02
N MET A 149 16.23 27.38 2.22
CA MET A 149 17.54 26.84 2.58
C MET A 149 17.51 25.31 2.68
N GLN A 150 18.59 24.66 2.25
CA GLN A 150 18.75 23.21 2.33
C GLN A 150 18.79 22.73 3.78
N ALA A 151 18.26 21.52 3.99
CA ALA A 151 18.50 20.75 5.20
C ALA A 151 20.02 20.58 5.43
N ASN A 152 20.46 20.71 6.67
CA ASN A 152 21.85 20.47 7.10
C ASN A 152 22.07 19.04 7.63
N GLY A 153 21.15 18.12 7.33
CA GLY A 153 21.19 16.72 7.69
C GLY A 153 20.29 15.91 6.78
N SER A 154 20.52 14.61 6.73
CA SER A 154 19.82 13.69 5.84
C SER A 154 18.31 13.59 6.16
N SER A 155 17.50 13.46 5.11
CA SER A 155 16.05 13.32 5.16
C SER A 155 15.59 12.02 4.50
N ALA A 156 14.56 11.37 5.05
CA ALA A 156 14.11 10.05 4.62
C ALA A 156 12.60 9.84 4.80
N TYR A 157 12.09 8.69 4.34
CA TYR A 157 10.71 8.22 4.50
C TYR A 157 9.66 9.26 4.09
N PRO A 158 9.61 9.68 2.82
CA PRO A 158 8.59 10.62 2.38
C PRO A 158 7.21 9.97 2.40
N SER A 159 6.20 10.75 2.79
CA SER A 159 4.78 10.45 2.61
C SER A 159 4.07 11.64 1.97
N ILE A 160 3.22 11.40 0.98
CA ILE A 160 2.61 12.48 0.17
C ILE A 160 1.09 12.42 0.15
N SER A 161 0.46 13.57 0.34
CA SER A 161 -1.00 13.74 0.25
C SER A 161 -1.56 13.46 -1.16
N TYR A 162 -2.88 13.28 -1.26
CA TYR A 162 -3.60 12.89 -2.49
C TYR A 162 -3.30 13.80 -3.68
N ASP A 163 -3.28 15.11 -3.45
CA ASP A 163 -3.03 16.13 -4.48
C ASP A 163 -1.55 16.52 -4.59
N GLY A 164 -0.69 15.92 -3.76
CA GLY A 164 0.73 16.23 -3.68
C GLY A 164 1.06 17.57 -3.02
N ARG A 165 0.11 18.26 -2.37
CA ARG A 165 0.37 19.55 -1.72
C ARG A 165 1.25 19.41 -0.49
N TYR A 166 0.92 18.47 0.39
CA TYR A 166 1.69 18.17 1.59
C TYR A 166 2.60 16.97 1.37
N VAL A 167 3.85 17.11 1.80
CA VAL A 167 4.83 16.03 1.86
C VAL A 167 5.39 15.98 3.28
N ALA A 168 5.18 14.87 3.98
CA ALA A 168 5.81 14.56 5.25
C ALA A 168 7.12 13.82 5.01
N PHE A 169 8.09 14.00 5.91
CA PHE A 169 9.36 13.28 5.89
C PHE A 169 10.01 13.34 7.28
N GLN A 170 10.89 12.38 7.57
CA GLN A 170 11.77 12.48 8.74
C GLN A 170 13.09 13.14 8.35
N SER A 171 13.75 13.82 9.28
CA SER A 171 15.05 14.46 9.02
C SER A 171 15.91 14.55 10.28
N ASP A 172 17.22 14.41 10.10
CA ASP A 172 18.25 14.70 11.12
C ASP A 172 18.66 16.19 11.14
N ALA A 173 18.04 17.02 10.31
CA ALA A 173 18.42 18.40 10.09
C ALA A 173 17.87 19.37 11.14
N THR A 174 18.77 20.00 11.89
CA THR A 174 18.46 21.00 12.94
C THR A 174 18.04 22.37 12.42
N ASN A 175 18.05 22.58 11.09
CA ASN A 175 17.82 23.88 10.49
C ASN A 175 16.51 23.99 9.69
N LEU A 176 15.69 22.95 9.61
CA LEU A 176 14.43 22.98 8.85
C LEU A 176 13.36 23.89 9.46
N VAL A 177 13.44 24.11 10.77
CA VAL A 177 12.65 25.11 11.51
C VAL A 177 13.56 25.87 12.47
N ASN A 178 13.12 27.03 12.97
CA ASN A 178 13.94 27.86 13.87
C ASN A 178 14.05 27.29 15.31
N SER A 179 13.28 26.25 15.64
CA SER A 179 13.05 25.75 17.00
C SER A 179 13.25 24.23 17.10
N ASP A 180 14.25 23.72 16.40
CA ASP A 180 14.71 22.33 16.52
C ASP A 180 16.03 22.34 17.30
N GLY A 181 15.94 22.06 18.60
CA GLY A 181 17.04 22.18 19.56
C GLY A 181 17.46 20.86 20.19
N ASN A 182 16.73 19.77 19.97
CA ASN A 182 17.00 18.46 20.55
C ASN A 182 18.10 17.65 19.80
N ALA A 183 18.44 18.05 18.57
CA ALA A 183 19.38 17.35 17.68
C ALA A 183 19.04 15.86 17.46
N ALA A 184 17.75 15.53 17.50
CA ALA A 184 17.20 14.21 17.24
C ALA A 184 16.63 14.15 15.81
N THR A 185 16.37 12.94 15.32
CA THR A 185 15.56 12.77 14.10
C THR A 185 14.13 13.20 14.41
N ASP A 186 13.57 14.05 13.56
CA ASP A 186 12.24 14.62 13.75
C ASP A 186 11.37 14.49 12.50
N VAL A 187 10.06 14.62 12.68
CA VAL A 187 9.07 14.52 11.59
C VAL A 187 8.61 15.91 11.18
N PHE A 188 8.74 16.20 9.89
CA PHE A 188 8.38 17.48 9.28
C PHE A 188 7.31 17.31 8.21
N VAL A 189 6.56 18.37 7.94
CA VAL A 189 5.69 18.50 6.76
C VAL A 189 6.02 19.76 6.00
N ARG A 190 6.21 19.62 4.68
CA ARG A 190 6.27 20.72 3.72
C ARG A 190 4.89 20.93 3.09
N ASP A 191 4.31 22.12 3.26
CA ASP A 191 3.21 22.59 2.41
C ASP A 191 3.81 23.27 1.17
N ARG A 192 3.74 22.58 0.04
CA ARG A 192 4.33 23.06 -1.24
C ARG A 192 3.62 24.29 -1.79
N LEU A 193 2.35 24.49 -1.45
CA LEU A 193 1.59 25.65 -1.94
C LEU A 193 2.01 26.93 -1.21
N SER A 194 2.16 26.88 0.11
CA SER A 194 2.57 28.04 0.91
C SER A 194 4.08 28.17 1.05
N GLY A 195 4.84 27.12 0.73
CA GLY A 195 6.29 27.07 0.91
C GLY A 195 6.71 26.97 2.37
N ILE A 196 5.83 26.52 3.28
CA ILE A 196 6.09 26.46 4.71
C ILE A 196 6.47 25.03 5.12
N THR A 197 7.53 24.92 5.93
CA THR A 197 7.93 23.67 6.60
C THR A 197 7.59 23.75 8.08
N THR A 198 6.90 22.73 8.61
CA THR A 198 6.50 22.64 10.02
C THR A 198 7.05 21.38 10.67
N LEU A 199 7.45 21.49 11.94
CA LEU A 199 7.77 20.36 12.81
C LEU A 199 6.46 19.76 13.34
N GLU A 200 6.27 18.46 13.17
CA GLU A 200 5.04 17.73 13.51
C GLU A 200 5.20 16.83 14.74
N SER A 201 6.42 16.37 15.06
CA SER A 201 6.79 15.63 16.28
C SER A 201 6.85 16.53 17.52
N VAL A 202 5.80 17.32 17.73
CA VAL A 202 5.65 18.24 18.86
C VAL A 202 4.61 17.74 19.86
N ARG A 203 4.85 18.02 21.14
CA ARG A 203 3.85 17.86 22.19
C ARG A 203 2.69 18.83 22.01
N SER A 204 1.57 18.55 22.68
CA SER A 204 0.44 19.49 22.76
C SER A 204 0.93 20.85 23.28
N GLY A 205 0.84 21.90 22.46
CA GLY A 205 1.37 23.24 22.78
C GLY A 205 2.72 23.62 22.16
N THR A 206 3.13 22.99 21.04
CA THR A 206 4.20 23.42 20.11
C THR A 206 5.66 23.26 20.55
N LEU A 207 5.90 22.47 21.60
CA LEU A 207 7.27 22.19 22.06
C LEU A 207 7.70 20.82 21.51
N GLU A 208 8.93 20.76 21.01
CA GLU A 208 9.60 19.56 20.51
C GLU A 208 9.53 18.41 21.54
N GLY A 209 9.35 17.19 21.05
CA GLY A 209 9.42 15.98 21.87
C GLY A 209 10.85 15.71 22.35
N ASN A 210 10.98 14.94 23.43
CA ASN A 210 12.27 14.65 24.06
C ASN A 210 13.03 13.45 23.45
N GLY A 211 12.55 12.92 22.33
CA GLY A 211 13.08 11.72 21.69
C GLY A 211 12.88 11.76 20.17
N ARG A 212 13.49 10.79 19.49
CA ARG A 212 13.49 10.72 18.03
C ARG A 212 12.13 10.27 17.49
N SER A 213 11.77 10.78 16.33
CA SER A 213 10.52 10.46 15.61
C SER A 213 10.80 10.10 14.16
N TYR A 214 10.07 9.12 13.63
CA TYR A 214 10.39 8.48 12.35
C TYR A 214 9.10 8.06 11.61
N GLU A 215 9.28 7.66 10.35
CA GLU A 215 8.30 6.91 9.55
C GLU A 215 6.92 7.60 9.45
N PRO A 216 6.85 8.85 8.96
CA PRO A 216 5.60 9.54 8.87
C PRO A 216 4.66 8.95 7.81
N SER A 217 3.36 9.02 8.09
CA SER A 217 2.27 8.69 7.17
C SER A 217 1.20 9.79 7.21
N LEU A 218 0.80 10.32 6.05
CA LEU A 218 -0.23 11.35 5.92
C LEU A 218 -1.59 10.77 5.53
N SER A 219 -2.67 11.42 6.00
CA SER A 219 -3.98 11.30 5.37
C SER A 219 -3.99 11.96 3.98
N ASP A 220 -4.98 11.62 3.15
CA ASP A 220 -5.13 12.11 1.78
C ASP A 220 -5.17 13.64 1.68
N ASP A 221 -5.81 14.28 2.64
CA ASP A 221 -5.93 15.75 2.71
C ASP A 221 -4.75 16.41 3.43
N GLY A 222 -3.79 15.63 3.94
CA GLY A 222 -2.67 16.07 4.76
C GLY A 222 -3.10 16.70 6.10
N GLY A 223 -4.34 16.47 6.55
CA GLY A 223 -4.89 17.01 7.80
C GLY A 223 -4.51 16.19 9.04
N VAL A 224 -4.17 14.91 8.85
CA VAL A 224 -3.75 13.98 9.91
C VAL A 224 -2.40 13.37 9.53
N ILE A 225 -1.51 13.22 10.52
CA ILE A 225 -0.23 12.56 10.37
C ILE A 225 -0.07 11.50 11.46
N ALA A 226 0.41 10.32 11.10
CA ALA A 226 0.87 9.30 12.03
C ALA A 226 2.38 9.17 11.92
N PHE A 227 3.04 8.83 13.02
CA PHE A 227 4.49 8.61 13.07
C PHE A 227 4.86 7.77 14.28
N SER A 228 6.02 7.14 14.22
CA SER A 228 6.62 6.43 15.35
C SER A 228 7.53 7.36 16.14
N SER A 229 7.60 7.21 17.46
CA SER A 229 8.48 8.02 18.30
C SER A 229 8.99 7.29 19.53
N ASP A 230 10.25 7.55 19.88
CA ASP A 230 10.90 7.15 21.13
C ASP A 230 10.63 8.16 22.27
N ALA A 231 9.94 9.28 21.96
CA ALA A 231 9.67 10.36 22.90
C ALA A 231 8.63 9.96 23.96
N THR A 232 8.93 10.25 25.22
CA THR A 232 8.07 9.93 26.37
C THR A 232 7.16 11.07 26.79
N ASP A 233 7.16 12.19 26.07
CA ASP A 233 6.46 13.42 26.45
C ASP A 233 5.57 14.02 25.34
N LEU A 234 5.38 13.32 24.23
CA LEU A 234 4.45 13.73 23.17
C LEU A 234 2.99 13.73 23.66
N VAL A 235 2.65 12.78 24.53
CA VAL A 235 1.37 12.72 25.25
C VAL A 235 1.60 12.49 26.74
N THR A 236 0.66 12.91 27.56
CA THR A 236 0.71 12.62 29.01
C THR A 236 0.45 11.13 29.26
N GLY A 237 1.20 10.52 30.18
CA GLY A 237 0.97 9.12 30.58
C GLY A 237 1.67 8.10 29.68
N ASP A 238 2.61 8.54 28.86
CA ASP A 238 3.55 7.65 28.20
C ASP A 238 4.60 7.12 29.19
N THR A 239 4.53 5.83 29.53
CA THR A 239 5.32 5.24 30.64
C THR A 239 6.07 3.97 30.28
N ASN A 240 5.89 3.42 29.07
CA ASN A 240 6.45 2.13 28.67
C ASN A 240 7.91 2.25 28.15
N SER A 241 8.41 3.47 27.89
CA SER A 241 9.80 3.74 27.48
C SER A 241 10.24 2.95 26.24
N THR A 242 9.31 2.71 25.32
CA THR A 242 9.52 2.01 24.06
C THR A 242 9.02 2.88 22.91
N THR A 243 9.37 2.53 21.67
CA THR A 243 8.83 3.23 20.50
C THR A 243 7.32 3.03 20.41
N ASP A 244 6.58 4.12 20.24
CA ASP A 244 5.12 4.12 20.14
C ASP A 244 4.65 4.78 18.85
N VAL A 245 3.41 4.46 18.46
CA VAL A 245 2.76 5.10 17.31
C VAL A 245 1.86 6.23 17.81
N PHE A 246 2.07 7.43 17.25
CA PHE A 246 1.29 8.61 17.55
C PHE A 246 0.52 9.06 16.31
N VAL A 247 -0.64 9.66 16.54
CA VAL A 247 -1.46 10.30 15.50
C VAL A 247 -1.76 11.74 15.91
N ARG A 248 -1.45 12.69 15.03
CA ARG A 248 -1.63 14.12 15.22
C ARG A 248 -2.59 14.69 14.19
N ASN A 249 -3.61 15.40 14.67
CA ASN A 249 -4.43 16.27 13.85
C ASN A 249 -3.69 17.59 13.65
N ARG A 250 -3.31 17.90 12.42
CA ARG A 250 -2.46 19.05 12.11
C ARG A 250 -3.19 20.38 12.23
N LEU A 251 -4.52 20.38 12.07
CA LEU A 251 -5.34 21.59 12.17
C LEU A 251 -5.59 21.99 13.64
N SER A 252 -5.96 21.03 14.49
CA SER A 252 -6.22 21.30 15.91
C SER A 252 -4.98 21.24 16.78
N GLY A 253 -3.90 20.61 16.30
CA GLY A 253 -2.70 20.32 17.07
C GLY A 253 -2.86 19.20 18.10
N SER A 254 -4.02 18.52 18.12
CA SER A 254 -4.27 17.39 19.01
C SER A 254 -3.41 16.20 18.61
N ILE A 255 -2.76 15.56 19.58
CA ILE A 255 -1.94 14.36 19.41
C ILE A 255 -2.42 13.27 20.37
N VAL A 256 -2.48 12.03 19.89
CA VAL A 256 -2.87 10.85 20.67
C VAL A 256 -1.90 9.71 20.41
N LYS A 257 -1.69 8.83 21.41
CA LYS A 257 -1.01 7.55 21.22
C LYS A 257 -2.01 6.54 20.63
N ALA A 258 -1.67 5.94 19.51
CA ALA A 258 -2.49 4.95 18.81
C ALA A 258 -2.12 3.50 19.14
N SER A 259 -0.88 3.24 19.59
CA SER A 259 -0.41 1.96 20.13
C SER A 259 -0.96 1.71 21.55
N VAL A 260 -2.29 1.59 21.62
CA VAL A 260 -3.03 1.27 22.85
C VAL A 260 -4.06 0.18 22.58
N ASP A 261 -4.42 -0.58 23.62
CA ASP A 261 -5.51 -1.56 23.54
C ASP A 261 -6.88 -0.87 23.36
N SER A 262 -7.95 -1.66 23.21
CA SER A 262 -9.32 -1.12 23.08
C SER A 262 -9.83 -0.39 24.33
N ASN A 263 -9.13 -0.47 25.47
CA ASN A 263 -9.43 0.29 26.69
C ASN A 263 -8.58 1.57 26.82
N GLY A 264 -7.63 1.80 25.90
CA GLY A 264 -6.70 2.93 25.94
C GLY A 264 -5.45 2.69 26.78
N THR A 265 -5.16 1.43 27.13
CA THR A 265 -3.95 1.03 27.86
C THR A 265 -2.77 0.91 26.91
N PRO A 266 -1.62 1.57 27.15
CA PRO A 266 -0.41 1.39 26.34
C PRO A 266 0.12 -0.05 26.37
N SER A 267 0.71 -0.49 25.27
CA SER A 267 1.44 -1.76 25.22
C SER A 267 2.74 -1.74 26.03
N ALA A 268 3.16 -2.90 26.51
CA ALA A 268 4.47 -3.07 27.13
C ALA A 268 5.61 -3.11 26.10
N GLY A 269 5.34 -3.57 24.88
CA GLY A 269 6.28 -3.63 23.76
C GLY A 269 6.14 -2.46 22.77
N GLY A 270 7.12 -2.32 21.89
CA GLY A 270 7.16 -1.25 20.89
C GLY A 270 6.22 -1.44 19.70
N SER A 271 5.86 -0.32 19.06
CA SER A 271 5.07 -0.26 17.84
C SER A 271 5.72 0.68 16.83
N LEU A 272 5.74 0.28 15.56
CA LEU A 272 6.47 0.97 14.50
C LEU A 272 5.75 0.93 13.14
N MET A 273 6.24 1.71 12.17
CA MET A 273 5.77 1.76 10.79
C MET A 273 4.26 1.99 10.64
N PRO A 274 3.74 3.13 11.10
CA PRO A 274 2.33 3.43 10.96
C PRO A 274 1.96 3.78 9.53
N GLU A 275 0.75 3.40 9.17
CA GLU A 275 0.13 3.75 7.89
C GLU A 275 -1.31 4.19 8.14
N LEU A 276 -1.60 5.45 7.78
CA LEU A 276 -2.94 6.00 7.86
C LEU A 276 -3.78 5.59 6.66
N SER A 277 -5.03 5.21 6.94
CA SER A 277 -6.09 5.29 5.95
C SER A 277 -6.21 6.72 5.42
N GLY A 278 -6.52 6.86 4.13
CA GLY A 278 -6.64 8.15 3.46
C GLY A 278 -7.60 9.15 4.13
N ASN A 279 -8.62 8.70 4.88
CA ASN A 279 -9.49 9.59 5.65
C ASN A 279 -8.94 9.99 7.04
N GLY A 280 -7.78 9.48 7.44
CA GLY A 280 -7.12 9.77 8.72
C GLY A 280 -7.75 9.11 9.95
N ARG A 281 -8.74 8.21 9.79
CA ARG A 281 -9.49 7.61 10.90
C ARG A 281 -8.86 6.34 11.45
N VAL A 282 -8.31 5.52 10.56
CA VAL A 282 -7.77 4.20 10.90
C VAL A 282 -6.27 4.20 10.64
N VAL A 283 -5.50 3.66 11.59
CA VAL A 283 -4.05 3.46 11.44
C VAL A 283 -3.72 1.98 11.57
N ALA A 284 -3.00 1.44 10.59
CA ALA A 284 -2.34 0.14 10.68
C ALA A 284 -0.89 0.35 11.13
N PHE A 285 -0.33 -0.56 11.92
CA PHE A 285 1.06 -0.49 12.36
C PHE A 285 1.59 -1.87 12.75
N LEU A 286 2.91 -1.99 12.82
CA LEU A 286 3.58 -3.17 13.33
C LEU A 286 3.67 -3.11 14.85
N ALA A 287 3.16 -4.14 15.51
CA ALA A 287 3.29 -4.32 16.94
C ALA A 287 4.32 -5.43 17.23
N VAL A 288 5.31 -5.12 18.05
CA VAL A 288 6.19 -6.13 18.69
C VAL A 288 5.51 -6.71 19.94
N ALA A 289 4.52 -6.00 20.47
CA ALA A 289 3.79 -6.37 21.67
C ALA A 289 2.60 -7.30 21.35
N ASP A 290 2.34 -8.26 22.23
CA ASP A 290 1.21 -9.19 22.19
C ASP A 290 0.05 -8.78 23.14
N ASP A 291 0.11 -7.57 23.71
CA ASP A 291 -0.84 -7.08 24.72
C ASP A 291 -1.82 -6.01 24.23
N LEU A 292 -1.72 -5.59 22.95
CA LEU A 292 -2.66 -4.64 22.33
C LEU A 292 -4.01 -5.27 22.02
N VAL A 293 -4.03 -6.58 21.79
CA VAL A 293 -5.23 -7.35 21.43
C VAL A 293 -5.25 -8.61 22.27
N ALA A 294 -6.30 -8.81 23.07
CA ALA A 294 -6.33 -9.92 24.05
C ALA A 294 -6.28 -11.34 23.45
N SER A 295 -6.55 -11.49 22.15
CA SER A 295 -6.41 -12.76 21.43
C SER A 295 -5.01 -12.98 20.85
N ASP A 296 -4.15 -11.98 20.90
CA ASP A 296 -2.76 -12.12 20.53
C ASP A 296 -2.00 -12.81 21.66
N THR A 297 -1.43 -13.97 21.35
CA THR A 297 -0.71 -14.81 22.32
C THR A 297 0.48 -15.50 21.68
N ASN A 298 0.93 -15.02 20.52
CA ASN A 298 1.90 -15.73 19.69
C ASN A 298 3.35 -15.31 20.01
N GLY A 299 3.57 -14.11 20.57
CA GLY A 299 4.88 -13.53 20.81
C GLY A 299 5.68 -13.19 19.53
N PHE A 300 4.99 -13.04 18.39
CA PHE A 300 5.56 -12.64 17.10
C PHE A 300 5.18 -11.18 16.77
N LEU A 301 5.82 -10.61 15.74
CA LEU A 301 5.34 -9.33 15.21
C LEU A 301 4.02 -9.53 14.47
N ASP A 302 3.10 -8.59 14.68
CA ASP A 302 1.78 -8.59 14.08
C ASP A 302 1.43 -7.23 13.47
N VAL A 303 0.56 -7.26 12.45
CA VAL A 303 -0.08 -6.05 11.93
C VAL A 303 -1.32 -5.80 12.76
N VAL A 304 -1.30 -4.70 13.50
CA VAL A 304 -2.41 -4.24 14.35
C VAL A 304 -3.07 -3.03 13.70
N VAL A 305 -4.38 -2.90 13.89
CA VAL A 305 -5.17 -1.77 13.39
C VAL A 305 -5.89 -1.10 14.54
N ARG A 306 -5.79 0.23 14.59
CA ARG A 306 -6.55 1.08 15.51
C ARG A 306 -7.54 1.94 14.73
N ASP A 307 -8.83 1.82 15.04
CA ASP A 307 -9.86 2.77 14.63
C ASP A 307 -9.94 3.88 15.68
N LEU A 308 -9.50 5.09 15.31
CA LEU A 308 -9.37 6.22 16.23
C LEU A 308 -10.72 6.76 16.69
N ASP A 309 -11.76 6.67 15.85
CA ASP A 309 -13.12 7.12 16.19
C ASP A 309 -13.82 6.10 17.08
N ALA A 310 -13.72 4.82 16.75
CA ALA A 310 -14.37 3.75 17.50
C ALA A 310 -13.63 3.39 18.80
N GLY A 311 -12.34 3.72 18.89
CA GLY A 311 -11.47 3.31 20.00
C GLY A 311 -11.23 1.80 20.04
N VAL A 312 -11.26 1.13 18.88
CA VAL A 312 -11.09 -0.32 18.76
C VAL A 312 -9.71 -0.64 18.20
N THR A 313 -9.01 -1.55 18.87
CA THR A 313 -7.74 -2.15 18.42
C THR A 313 -7.95 -3.62 18.10
N GLU A 314 -7.52 -4.05 16.92
CA GLU A 314 -7.70 -5.43 16.45
C GLU A 314 -6.50 -5.92 15.62
N LEU A 315 -6.29 -7.24 15.59
CA LEU A 315 -5.30 -7.88 14.72
C LEU A 315 -5.79 -7.88 13.27
N ALA A 316 -4.93 -7.44 12.35
CA ALA A 316 -5.13 -7.63 10.92
C ALA A 316 -4.44 -8.91 10.40
N SER A 317 -3.27 -9.24 10.94
CA SER A 317 -2.47 -10.45 10.63
C SER A 317 -3.03 -11.73 11.27
N ILE A 318 -4.34 -11.94 11.14
CA ILE A 318 -5.05 -13.09 11.69
C ILE A 318 -5.80 -13.84 10.60
N GLY A 319 -5.80 -15.17 10.66
CA GLY A 319 -6.54 -16.03 9.74
C GLY A 319 -8.05 -15.91 9.90
N THR A 320 -8.79 -16.38 8.90
CA THR A 320 -10.27 -16.32 8.92
C THR A 320 -10.88 -17.09 10.09
N SER A 321 -10.22 -18.15 10.57
CA SER A 321 -10.68 -18.95 11.72
C SER A 321 -9.99 -18.59 13.02
N GLY A 322 -9.19 -17.52 13.05
CA GLY A 322 -8.44 -17.06 14.22
C GLY A 322 -7.03 -17.63 14.32
N GLU A 323 -6.47 -18.16 13.24
CA GLU A 323 -5.08 -18.58 13.15
C GLU A 323 -4.16 -17.36 13.37
N LEU A 324 -3.21 -17.44 14.31
CA LEU A 324 -2.27 -16.35 14.57
C LEU A 324 -1.02 -16.51 13.71
N ASN A 325 -0.36 -15.40 13.41
CA ASN A 325 0.96 -15.41 12.79
C ASN A 325 1.95 -16.23 13.65
N ALA A 326 2.86 -16.94 12.99
CA ALA A 326 3.86 -17.78 13.64
C ALA A 326 5.28 -17.55 13.07
N THR A 327 5.50 -16.45 12.35
CA THR A 327 6.79 -16.16 11.71
C THR A 327 7.26 -14.74 11.96
N PHE A 328 8.57 -14.56 12.10
CA PHE A 328 9.25 -13.26 12.20
C PHE A 328 9.58 -12.71 10.82
N THR A 329 8.54 -12.39 10.05
CA THR A 329 8.68 -11.66 8.78
C THR A 329 8.40 -10.19 9.03
N LEU A 330 9.20 -9.26 8.51
CA LEU A 330 8.84 -7.84 8.55
C LEU A 330 7.57 -7.66 7.70
N MET A 331 6.45 -7.32 8.34
CA MET A 331 5.14 -7.23 7.69
C MET A 331 4.84 -5.78 7.34
N LEU A 332 5.24 -5.32 6.15
CA LEU A 332 4.72 -4.02 5.67
C LEU A 332 3.19 -4.14 5.60
N SER A 333 2.50 -3.23 6.29
CA SER A 333 1.06 -3.11 6.12
C SER A 333 0.74 -2.21 4.93
N SER A 334 -0.41 -2.46 4.33
CA SER A 334 -1.11 -1.48 3.51
C SER A 334 -2.55 -1.31 3.99
N ILE A 335 -3.16 -0.12 3.91
CA ILE A 335 -4.56 0.08 4.30
C ILE A 335 -5.35 0.91 3.28
N SER A 336 -6.60 0.49 2.99
CA SER A 336 -7.50 1.28 2.12
C SER A 336 -7.99 2.57 2.80
N ASP A 337 -8.48 3.54 2.02
CA ASP A 337 -8.83 4.86 2.54
C ASP A 337 -9.98 4.87 3.52
N ASP A 338 -10.89 3.91 3.39
CA ASP A 338 -11.99 3.68 4.33
C ASP A 338 -11.54 2.86 5.55
N GLY A 339 -10.29 2.42 5.57
CA GLY A 339 -9.70 1.56 6.58
C GLY A 339 -10.13 0.11 6.49
N ARG A 340 -10.97 -0.30 5.53
CA ARG A 340 -11.61 -1.63 5.55
C ARG A 340 -10.65 -2.77 5.21
N PHE A 341 -9.81 -2.58 4.21
CA PHE A 341 -8.92 -3.61 3.71
C PHE A 341 -7.51 -3.34 4.21
N VAL A 342 -6.86 -4.38 4.72
CA VAL A 342 -5.47 -4.32 5.17
C VAL A 342 -4.67 -5.37 4.44
N GLY A 343 -3.66 -4.94 3.69
CA GLY A 343 -2.67 -5.79 3.04
C GLY A 343 -1.50 -6.07 3.99
N PHE A 344 -0.95 -7.28 3.94
CA PHE A 344 0.26 -7.65 4.67
C PHE A 344 0.92 -8.88 4.04
N GLN A 345 2.07 -9.31 4.57
CA GLN A 345 2.80 -10.49 4.11
C GLN A 345 3.24 -11.39 5.26
N THR A 346 3.23 -12.71 5.05
CA THR A 346 3.72 -13.69 6.04
C THR A 346 4.00 -15.03 5.36
N SER A 347 4.81 -15.89 5.98
CA SER A 347 4.94 -17.30 5.59
C SER A 347 4.02 -18.22 6.39
N THR A 348 3.20 -17.66 7.28
CA THR A 348 2.16 -18.42 8.00
C THR A 348 0.94 -18.58 7.10
N ALA A 349 0.44 -19.80 6.97
CA ALA A 349 -0.81 -20.08 6.27
C ALA A 349 -2.01 -19.51 7.05
N LEU A 350 -2.37 -18.25 6.76
CA LEU A 350 -3.54 -17.55 7.34
C LEU A 350 -4.79 -17.65 6.46
N ASP A 351 -4.66 -18.27 5.29
CA ASP A 351 -5.74 -18.70 4.42
C ASP A 351 -5.84 -20.23 4.49
N PRO A 352 -7.01 -20.84 4.75
CA PRO A 352 -7.17 -22.29 4.75
C PRO A 352 -6.83 -22.99 3.42
N GLU A 353 -6.81 -22.24 2.32
CA GLU A 353 -6.41 -22.75 1.00
C GLU A 353 -4.89 -22.65 0.76
N ASP A 354 -4.14 -21.98 1.63
CA ASP A 354 -2.68 -21.92 1.56
C ASP A 354 -2.06 -23.22 2.09
N MET A 355 -1.51 -24.01 1.16
CA MET A 355 -0.84 -25.28 1.43
C MET A 355 0.69 -25.16 1.29
N GLY A 356 1.18 -23.94 1.05
CA GLY A 356 2.57 -23.64 0.73
C GLY A 356 3.42 -23.40 1.97
N SER A 357 4.70 -23.13 1.73
CA SER A 357 5.63 -22.65 2.76
C SER A 357 6.40 -21.40 2.31
N ALA A 358 6.11 -20.92 1.09
CA ALA A 358 6.64 -19.66 0.61
C ALA A 358 5.96 -18.51 1.37
N GLN A 359 6.64 -17.37 1.48
CA GLN A 359 6.02 -16.16 1.97
C GLN A 359 5.01 -15.67 0.92
N ASP A 360 3.81 -15.36 1.39
CA ASP A 360 2.70 -14.91 0.57
C ASP A 360 2.21 -13.54 1.04
N VAL A 361 1.43 -12.88 0.17
CA VAL A 361 0.74 -11.64 0.49
C VAL A 361 -0.74 -11.88 0.69
N PHE A 362 -1.32 -11.22 1.69
CA PHE A 362 -2.68 -11.46 2.17
C PHE A 362 -3.45 -10.16 2.32
N ILE A 363 -4.77 -10.25 2.17
CA ILE A 363 -5.69 -9.13 2.41
C ILE A 363 -6.69 -9.53 3.48
N ARG A 364 -6.76 -8.72 4.55
CA ARG A 364 -7.80 -8.75 5.57
C ARG A 364 -8.95 -7.84 5.17
N ASP A 365 -10.16 -8.39 5.05
CA ASP A 365 -11.40 -7.61 5.04
C ASP A 365 -11.92 -7.50 6.47
N ARG A 366 -11.61 -6.39 7.14
CA ARG A 366 -11.96 -6.15 8.55
C ARG A 366 -13.47 -6.22 8.79
N ARG A 367 -14.27 -5.83 7.79
CA ARG A 367 -15.73 -5.84 7.91
C ARG A 367 -16.31 -7.25 7.84
N ARG A 368 -15.71 -8.14 7.06
CA ARG A 368 -16.14 -9.54 6.95
C ARG A 368 -15.45 -10.46 7.95
N GLY A 369 -14.33 -10.02 8.53
CA GLY A 369 -13.49 -10.86 9.37
C GLY A 369 -12.81 -11.98 8.58
N THR A 370 -12.56 -11.77 7.29
CA THR A 370 -11.95 -12.76 6.39
C THR A 370 -10.56 -12.32 5.97
N THR A 371 -9.65 -13.27 5.91
CA THR A 371 -8.29 -13.14 5.38
C THR A 371 -8.16 -14.04 4.18
N THR A 372 -7.67 -13.49 3.08
CA THR A 372 -7.54 -14.21 1.81
C THR A 372 -6.18 -13.93 1.23
N ARG A 373 -5.50 -14.99 0.77
CA ARG A 373 -4.25 -14.86 0.04
C ARG A 373 -4.47 -14.14 -1.29
N PHE A 374 -3.55 -13.25 -1.63
CA PHE A 374 -3.60 -12.45 -2.86
C PHE A 374 -2.61 -12.96 -3.94
N SER A 375 -1.46 -13.51 -3.53
CA SER A 375 -0.48 -14.17 -4.40
C SER A 375 -0.96 -15.56 -4.85
N VAL A 376 -2.00 -15.60 -5.71
CA VAL A 376 -2.62 -16.84 -6.19
C VAL A 376 -2.41 -16.97 -7.70
N ALA A 377 -1.98 -18.16 -8.14
CA ALA A 377 -1.87 -18.48 -9.56
C ALA A 377 -3.27 -18.57 -10.23
N SER A 378 -3.34 -18.44 -11.57
CA SER A 378 -4.64 -18.47 -12.28
C SER A 378 -5.43 -19.76 -12.09
N ASP A 379 -4.76 -20.87 -11.78
CA ASP A 379 -5.39 -22.16 -11.52
C ASP A 379 -5.80 -22.37 -10.05
N GLY A 380 -5.58 -21.36 -9.20
CA GLY A 380 -5.86 -21.38 -7.77
C GLY A 380 -4.73 -21.97 -6.91
N SER A 381 -3.62 -22.40 -7.52
CA SER A 381 -2.47 -22.91 -6.76
C SER A 381 -1.68 -21.80 -6.07
N ASP A 382 -0.91 -22.20 -5.06
CA ASP A 382 0.01 -21.35 -4.32
C ASP A 382 1.07 -20.75 -5.27
N ALA A 383 1.49 -19.51 -5.00
CA ALA A 383 2.68 -18.96 -5.64
C ALA A 383 3.89 -19.86 -5.34
N ASN A 384 4.63 -20.29 -6.37
CA ASN A 384 5.77 -21.19 -6.22
C ASN A 384 7.08 -20.47 -5.85
N GLY A 385 6.98 -19.20 -5.46
CA GLY A 385 8.07 -18.32 -5.10
C GLY A 385 7.61 -17.23 -4.13
N LEU A 386 8.56 -16.53 -3.53
CA LEU A 386 8.30 -15.49 -2.54
C LEU A 386 7.45 -14.35 -3.13
N SER A 387 6.43 -13.91 -2.40
CA SER A 387 5.66 -12.70 -2.68
C SER A 387 5.71 -11.73 -1.49
N GLU A 388 5.86 -10.45 -1.77
CA GLU A 388 6.10 -9.43 -0.75
C GLU A 388 5.64 -8.02 -1.15
N GLY A 389 5.59 -7.09 -0.19
CA GLY A 389 5.38 -5.67 -0.42
C GLY A 389 3.98 -5.31 -0.93
N LEU A 390 2.94 -6.04 -0.50
CA LEU A 390 1.57 -5.74 -0.93
C LEU A 390 1.12 -4.36 -0.49
N VAL A 391 0.76 -3.54 -1.48
CA VAL A 391 0.09 -2.24 -1.30
C VAL A 391 -1.29 -2.23 -1.95
N LEU A 392 -2.25 -1.59 -1.29
CA LEU A 392 -3.62 -1.46 -1.75
C LEU A 392 -3.84 -0.08 -2.38
N SER A 393 -4.64 -0.02 -3.44
CA SER A 393 -5.21 1.26 -3.87
C SER A 393 -6.14 1.79 -2.79
N GLY A 394 -6.23 3.11 -2.67
CA GLY A 394 -7.06 3.73 -1.64
C GLY A 394 -8.54 3.33 -1.72
N ASP A 395 -9.08 3.09 -2.92
CA ASP A 395 -10.44 2.54 -3.08
C ASP A 395 -10.58 1.05 -2.70
N GLY A 396 -9.48 0.41 -2.29
CA GLY A 396 -9.37 -1.00 -1.88
C GLY A 396 -9.55 -2.00 -3.03
N ARG A 397 -9.61 -1.53 -4.28
CA ARG A 397 -9.92 -2.39 -5.44
C ARG A 397 -8.72 -3.08 -6.03
N THR A 398 -7.56 -2.44 -6.01
CA THR A 398 -6.32 -2.97 -6.59
C THR A 398 -5.36 -3.35 -5.46
N GLY A 399 -4.73 -4.50 -5.56
CA GLY A 399 -3.51 -4.83 -4.82
C GLY A 399 -2.33 -4.88 -5.78
N VAL A 400 -1.17 -4.40 -5.33
CA VAL A 400 0.10 -4.41 -6.07
C VAL A 400 1.19 -4.99 -5.19
N PHE A 401 2.02 -5.90 -5.70
CA PHE A 401 3.05 -6.57 -4.90
C PHE A 401 4.23 -7.00 -5.77
N LEU A 402 5.33 -7.38 -5.14
CA LEU A 402 6.50 -7.97 -5.78
C LEU A 402 6.42 -9.50 -5.67
N SER A 403 6.79 -10.21 -6.74
CA SER A 403 6.89 -11.67 -6.68
C SER A 403 7.95 -12.23 -7.62
N GLN A 404 8.62 -13.30 -7.17
CA GLN A 404 9.52 -14.13 -7.99
C GLN A 404 8.86 -15.45 -8.44
N ALA A 405 7.54 -15.58 -8.25
CA ALA A 405 6.82 -16.79 -8.55
C ALA A 405 6.56 -16.92 -10.06
N SER A 406 7.11 -17.97 -10.65
CA SER A 406 6.98 -18.26 -12.09
C SER A 406 5.59 -18.76 -12.51
N ASN A 407 4.76 -19.20 -11.56
CA ASN A 407 3.42 -19.72 -11.83
C ASN A 407 2.28 -18.73 -11.60
N LEU A 408 2.57 -17.47 -11.21
CA LEU A 408 1.55 -16.43 -11.27
C LEU A 408 1.11 -16.22 -12.72
N ALA A 409 -0.09 -15.70 -12.94
CA ALA A 409 -0.58 -15.45 -14.29
C ALA A 409 -0.56 -13.94 -14.58
N PRO A 410 0.12 -13.47 -15.65
CA PRO A 410 0.85 -14.25 -16.64
C PRO A 410 2.13 -14.89 -16.06
N PRO A 411 2.52 -16.10 -16.52
CA PRO A 411 3.75 -16.76 -16.05
C PRO A 411 4.97 -15.88 -16.27
N ASP A 412 5.83 -15.86 -15.26
CA ASP A 412 7.14 -15.21 -15.30
C ASP A 412 8.22 -16.27 -15.62
N PHE A 413 8.99 -16.01 -16.68
CA PHE A 413 10.06 -16.86 -17.17
C PHE A 413 11.45 -16.24 -17.00
N ASN A 414 11.57 -14.99 -16.55
CA ASN A 414 12.86 -14.32 -16.38
C ASN A 414 13.53 -14.70 -15.05
N GLY A 415 12.76 -15.19 -14.07
CA GLY A 415 13.24 -15.65 -12.76
C GLY A 415 13.69 -14.52 -11.83
N PHE A 416 13.37 -13.28 -12.17
CA PHE A 416 13.56 -12.10 -11.35
C PHE A 416 12.27 -11.76 -10.60
N LYS A 417 12.37 -10.92 -9.56
CA LYS A 417 11.16 -10.34 -8.97
C LYS A 417 10.55 -9.34 -9.96
N ASP A 418 9.26 -9.47 -10.19
CA ASP A 418 8.45 -8.56 -10.99
C ASP A 418 7.33 -7.93 -10.15
N VAL A 419 6.80 -6.80 -10.64
CA VAL A 419 5.67 -6.11 -10.03
C VAL A 419 4.38 -6.67 -10.60
N PHE A 420 3.52 -7.20 -9.74
CA PHE A 420 2.21 -7.73 -10.10
C PHE A 420 1.09 -6.83 -9.56
N ALA A 421 0.01 -6.68 -10.31
CA ALA A 421 -1.20 -6.00 -9.86
C ALA A 421 -2.47 -6.77 -10.21
N GLY A 422 -3.52 -6.61 -9.41
CA GLY A 422 -4.81 -7.23 -9.70
C GLY A 422 -5.94 -6.71 -8.81
N ASN A 423 -7.17 -7.14 -9.11
CA ASN A 423 -8.31 -6.77 -8.28
C ASN A 423 -8.30 -7.56 -6.97
N THR A 424 -8.56 -6.90 -5.85
CA THR A 424 -8.67 -7.55 -4.54
C THR A 424 -9.82 -8.58 -4.54
N PRO A 425 -9.73 -9.67 -3.75
CA PRO A 425 -10.67 -10.79 -3.82
C PRO A 425 -12.15 -10.38 -3.66
N TYR A 426 -12.43 -9.44 -2.75
CA TYR A 426 -13.77 -8.88 -2.57
C TYR A 426 -14.29 -8.21 -3.85
N HIS A 427 -13.47 -7.40 -4.50
CA HIS A 427 -13.87 -6.66 -5.69
C HIS A 427 -13.97 -7.56 -6.92
N ALA A 428 -13.11 -8.56 -7.04
CA ALA A 428 -13.22 -9.63 -8.03
C ALA A 428 -14.56 -10.40 -7.88
N GLU A 429 -14.92 -10.79 -6.65
CA GLU A 429 -16.21 -11.44 -6.34
C GLU A 429 -17.40 -10.56 -6.75
N VAL A 430 -17.39 -9.28 -6.39
CA VAL A 430 -18.45 -8.32 -6.72
C VAL A 430 -18.58 -8.13 -8.24
N ALA A 431 -17.46 -7.99 -8.95
CA ALA A 431 -17.44 -7.85 -10.41
C ALA A 431 -18.00 -9.11 -11.09
N ALA A 432 -17.58 -10.30 -10.66
CA ALA A 432 -18.06 -11.57 -11.16
C ALA A 432 -19.58 -11.73 -10.98
N ARG A 433 -20.10 -11.38 -9.80
CA ARG A 433 -21.56 -11.38 -9.52
C ARG A 433 -22.31 -10.40 -10.41
N ALA A 434 -21.77 -9.20 -10.63
CA ALA A 434 -22.37 -8.20 -11.51
C ALA A 434 -22.41 -8.67 -12.98
N ALA A 435 -21.32 -9.27 -13.48
CA ALA A 435 -21.25 -9.85 -14.81
C ALA A 435 -22.27 -10.99 -15.00
N LEU A 436 -22.39 -11.88 -14.01
CA LEU A 436 -23.38 -12.96 -14.00
C LEU A 436 -24.81 -12.41 -14.05
N LEU A 437 -25.12 -11.38 -13.26
CA LEU A 437 -26.42 -10.71 -13.28
C LEU A 437 -26.73 -10.07 -14.64
N LYS A 438 -25.75 -9.40 -15.26
CA LYS A 438 -25.89 -8.82 -16.61
C LYS A 438 -26.20 -9.91 -17.65
N LYS A 439 -25.50 -11.04 -17.59
CA LYS A 439 -25.73 -12.23 -18.44
C LYS A 439 -27.14 -12.79 -18.24
N ILE A 440 -27.60 -12.94 -17.00
CA ILE A 440 -28.97 -13.39 -16.68
C ILE A 440 -30.02 -12.44 -17.29
N LYS A 441 -29.85 -11.12 -17.11
CA LYS A 441 -30.75 -10.10 -17.68
C LYS A 441 -30.79 -10.18 -19.21
N ALA A 442 -29.63 -10.33 -19.87
CA ALA A 442 -29.53 -10.46 -21.33
C ALA A 442 -30.23 -11.73 -21.85
N LEU A 443 -30.03 -12.89 -21.19
CA LEU A 443 -30.69 -14.16 -21.55
C LEU A 443 -32.21 -14.05 -21.41
N LYS A 444 -32.72 -13.45 -20.32
CA LYS A 444 -34.16 -13.22 -20.12
C LYS A 444 -34.75 -12.28 -21.19
N LYS A 445 -34.04 -11.20 -21.54
CA LYS A 445 -34.44 -10.27 -22.63
C LYS A 445 -34.50 -10.99 -23.98
N LYS A 446 -33.49 -11.80 -24.33
CA LYS A 446 -33.46 -12.59 -25.57
C LYS A 446 -34.58 -13.63 -25.62
N ALA A 447 -34.86 -14.31 -24.51
CA ALA A 447 -36.00 -15.22 -24.42
C ALA A 447 -37.34 -14.53 -24.66
N LYS A 448 -37.56 -13.34 -24.08
CA LYS A 448 -38.77 -12.53 -24.31
C LYS A 448 -38.94 -12.16 -25.78
N LEU A 449 -37.85 -11.77 -26.46
CA LEU A 449 -37.88 -11.45 -27.90
C LEU A 449 -38.20 -12.69 -28.76
N LEU A 450 -37.60 -13.83 -28.44
CA LEU A 450 -37.84 -15.08 -29.17
C LEU A 450 -39.29 -15.57 -29.01
N LYS A 451 -39.88 -15.43 -27.81
CA LYS A 451 -41.31 -15.70 -27.60
C LYS A 451 -42.19 -14.83 -28.49
N LYS A 452 -41.90 -13.52 -28.59
CA LYS A 452 -42.63 -12.61 -29.50
C LYS A 452 -42.54 -13.01 -30.97
N LYS A 453 -41.45 -13.68 -31.38
CA LYS A 453 -41.24 -14.18 -32.76
C LYS A 453 -41.77 -15.61 -32.98
N GLY A 454 -42.58 -16.15 -32.07
CA GLY A 454 -43.10 -17.53 -32.18
C GLY A 454 -42.07 -18.64 -31.94
N LYS A 455 -40.83 -18.31 -31.55
CA LYS A 455 -39.73 -19.28 -31.37
C LYS A 455 -39.67 -19.83 -29.94
N SER A 456 -40.76 -20.47 -29.50
CA SER A 456 -40.95 -20.91 -28.10
C SER A 456 -39.89 -21.90 -27.59
N ALA A 457 -39.50 -22.89 -28.42
CA ALA A 457 -38.46 -23.86 -28.05
C ALA A 457 -37.09 -23.20 -27.84
N ALA A 458 -36.72 -22.25 -28.71
CA ALA A 458 -35.49 -21.49 -28.55
C ALA A 458 -35.53 -20.61 -27.29
N ALA A 459 -36.65 -19.94 -27.02
CA ALA A 459 -36.83 -19.15 -25.80
C ALA A 459 -36.69 -19.98 -24.52
N ALA A 460 -37.20 -21.23 -24.51
CA ALA A 460 -37.07 -22.14 -23.38
C ALA A 460 -35.61 -22.49 -23.06
N ARG A 461 -34.74 -22.66 -24.07
CA ARG A 461 -33.30 -22.90 -23.88
C ARG A 461 -32.62 -21.73 -23.17
N PHE A 462 -32.91 -20.49 -23.58
CA PHE A 462 -32.37 -19.29 -22.92
C PHE A 462 -32.85 -19.14 -21.48
N LEU A 463 -34.12 -19.46 -21.18
CA LEU A 463 -34.65 -19.44 -19.81
C LEU A 463 -34.03 -20.51 -18.93
N ARG A 464 -33.78 -21.72 -19.44
CA ARG A 464 -33.05 -22.77 -18.70
C ARG A 464 -31.64 -22.32 -18.34
N LYS A 465 -30.90 -21.73 -19.30
CA LYS A 465 -29.56 -21.17 -19.05
C LYS A 465 -29.62 -20.04 -18.01
N ALA A 466 -30.59 -19.13 -18.10
CA ALA A 466 -30.76 -18.07 -17.12
C ALA A 466 -31.07 -18.61 -15.72
N LYS A 467 -31.89 -19.67 -15.61
CA LYS A 467 -32.20 -20.32 -14.33
C LYS A 467 -30.98 -20.99 -13.71
N LEU A 468 -30.14 -21.64 -14.53
CA LEU A 468 -28.87 -22.21 -14.07
C LEU A 468 -27.95 -21.13 -13.51
N LEU A 469 -27.73 -20.04 -14.26
CA LEU A 469 -26.91 -18.91 -13.80
C LEU A 469 -27.49 -18.21 -12.56
N THR A 470 -28.82 -18.18 -12.41
CA THR A 470 -29.45 -17.61 -11.20
C THR A 470 -29.16 -18.48 -9.97
N ARG A 471 -29.10 -19.81 -10.12
CA ARG A 471 -28.69 -20.70 -9.02
C ARG A 471 -27.22 -20.52 -8.69
N GLN A 472 -26.38 -20.36 -9.71
CA GLN A 472 -24.95 -20.06 -9.52
C GLN A 472 -24.72 -18.73 -8.80
N LEU A 473 -25.51 -17.70 -9.08
CA LEU A 473 -25.41 -16.40 -8.40
C LEU A 473 -25.85 -16.44 -6.93
N ALA A 474 -26.71 -17.39 -6.57
CA ALA A 474 -27.27 -17.54 -5.23
C ALA A 474 -26.43 -18.46 -4.33
N ALA A 475 -25.57 -19.28 -4.93
CA ALA A 475 -24.48 -19.96 -4.24
C ALA A 475 -23.34 -18.94 -4.05
#